data_AF-A0A3R7UCX1-F1
#
_entry.id   AF-A0A3R7UCX1-F1
#
_cell.length_a   1.000
_cell.length_b   1.000
_cell.length_c   1.000
_cell.angle_alpha   90.00
_cell.angle_beta   90.00
_cell.angle_gamma   90.00
#
_symmetry.space_group_name_H-M   'P 1'
#
loop_
_entity.id
_entity.type
_entity.pdbx_description
1 polymer ?
#
loop_
_entity_poly.entity_id
_entity_poly.type
_entity_poly.pdbx_seq_one_letter_code
_entity_poly.pdbx_strand_id
1 'polypeptide(L)'
;MAVVQISRIQVRRGKGTNGIPQLAGGEFGWAVDNRALYIGNGSVAEGSPAVGNTKIITEHDDLFTLANTYTYLNGITVQTGASATSPITRTLQERLDEIVNVRSFGVTGDGVTDETVAIQRAIDQLYINSSTKGTEQSRVRLYFPAGKYVVTDTIYIPPYCTIYGDGMDKTVFSMTDNDTVFQTVNSSSTPGNYANDSTSTTLNQPTNIHIEGVTLQTISTTNPAIKLQSCKNSHFREIKITGPWTTGTAVTTANAGIELESLSALVGTQQNKFDHIMFNGLSVGIASDDDIYNNHWHCCYFQNLGNGVMFGEGTSLGAQGQSTAPCKNKISQSSFTDIDREAIVITQGTNNISSHNNFEGVGNVGGNEGNAQYSVIDFNKPGNSSVEDYFARTADLGYNQSFISSHKYVSEIKGKINATLGGLNSLEVQEASSSTYLFRLPGDYSRTYEIEYYYKSSIANAQRSGTMEFMLDVGTNTLSFVDDHTYQGDSNYENALTFTAATINADGNLGVDTIVVSMLNSITNDQGEFNYKIKVRS
;
A
#
# COMPACT_ATOMS: atom_id res chain seq x y z
N MET A 1 70.75 45.43 -13.66
CA MET A 1 69.51 44.67 -13.41
C MET A 1 69.71 43.27 -13.97
N ALA A 2 69.41 42.24 -13.19
CA ALA A 2 69.93 40.87 -13.37
C ALA A 2 69.55 40.21 -14.71
N VAL A 3 70.56 39.71 -15.42
CA VAL A 3 70.37 38.65 -16.42
C VAL A 3 70.15 37.37 -15.64
N VAL A 4 68.89 37.01 -15.41
CA VAL A 4 68.55 35.71 -14.85
C VAL A 4 68.66 34.70 -15.99
N GLN A 5 69.74 33.94 -16.01
CA GLN A 5 69.91 32.81 -16.92
C GLN A 5 68.84 31.76 -16.57
N ILE A 6 67.78 31.68 -17.36
CA ILE A 6 66.80 30.58 -17.28
C ILE A 6 67.35 29.44 -18.13
N SER A 7 67.96 28.44 -17.50
CA SER A 7 68.21 27.15 -18.15
C SER A 7 66.86 26.52 -18.52
N ARG A 8 66.42 26.67 -19.77
CA ARG A 8 65.20 26.02 -20.26
C ARG A 8 65.51 24.56 -20.57
N ILE A 9 64.95 23.64 -19.78
CA ILE A 9 64.93 22.21 -20.13
C ILE A 9 64.08 22.07 -21.40
N GLN A 10 64.69 21.60 -22.49
CA GLN A 10 63.98 21.37 -23.74
C GLN A 10 63.36 19.96 -23.71
N VAL A 11 62.07 19.89 -24.02
CA VAL A 11 61.28 18.65 -24.09
C VAL A 11 60.96 18.37 -25.56
N ARG A 12 61.05 17.12 -26.02
CA ARG A 12 60.61 16.78 -27.38
C ARG A 12 59.10 16.97 -27.48
N ARG A 13 58.63 17.67 -28.51
CA ARG A 13 57.20 17.94 -28.71
C ARG A 13 56.75 17.56 -30.11
N GLY A 14 55.54 17.02 -30.23
CA GLY A 14 54.97 16.58 -31.51
C GLY A 14 53.49 16.23 -31.41
N LYS A 15 52.91 15.72 -32.51
CA LYS A 15 51.58 15.10 -32.52
C LYS A 15 51.70 13.63 -32.11
N GLY A 16 50.84 13.16 -31.22
CA GLY A 16 50.76 11.79 -30.72
C GLY A 16 49.79 10.90 -31.48
N THR A 17 49.15 11.38 -32.54
CA THR A 17 48.18 10.61 -33.36
C THR A 17 48.73 9.28 -33.89
N ASN A 18 50.06 9.14 -34.04
CA ASN A 18 50.75 7.91 -34.46
C ASN A 18 51.71 7.34 -33.39
N GLY A 19 51.51 7.73 -32.13
CA GLY A 19 52.49 7.51 -31.06
C GLY A 19 53.65 8.50 -31.13
N ILE A 20 54.39 8.61 -30.03
CA ILE A 20 55.63 9.40 -29.96
C ILE A 20 56.84 8.53 -30.31
N PRO A 21 57.88 9.06 -30.96
CA PRO A 21 59.10 8.30 -31.26
C PRO A 21 59.81 7.83 -29.99
N GLN A 22 60.64 6.79 -30.10
CA GLN A 22 61.44 6.30 -28.97
C GLN A 22 62.29 7.43 -28.38
N LEU A 23 62.10 7.70 -27.10
CA LEU A 23 62.84 8.70 -26.34
C LEU A 23 64.09 8.06 -25.71
N ALA A 24 65.13 8.86 -25.48
CA ALA A 24 66.30 8.42 -24.72
C ALA A 24 65.96 8.21 -23.23
N GLY A 25 66.81 7.48 -22.50
CA GLY A 25 66.61 7.26 -21.07
C GLY A 25 66.48 8.58 -20.30
N GLY A 26 65.36 8.78 -19.61
CA GLY A 26 65.04 9.99 -18.86
C GLY A 26 64.64 11.21 -19.71
N GLU A 27 64.53 11.08 -21.03
CA GLU A 27 64.07 12.15 -21.91
C GLU A 27 62.53 12.29 -21.83
N PHE A 28 62.06 13.54 -21.69
CA PHE A 28 60.63 13.85 -21.71
C PHE A 28 60.13 14.09 -23.15
N GLY A 29 58.96 13.54 -23.44
CA GLY A 29 58.22 13.77 -24.68
C GLY A 29 56.80 14.27 -24.39
N TRP A 30 56.38 15.32 -25.08
CA TRP A 30 55.06 15.93 -24.97
C TRP A 30 54.28 15.79 -26.28
N ALA A 31 53.19 15.03 -26.25
CA ALA A 31 52.23 14.94 -27.35
C ALA A 31 51.20 16.07 -27.22
N VAL A 32 51.26 17.06 -28.10
CA VAL A 32 50.52 18.33 -27.97
C VAL A 32 49.02 18.16 -28.21
N ASP A 33 48.65 17.33 -29.19
CA ASP A 33 47.27 17.01 -29.58
C ASP A 33 46.54 16.19 -28.50
N ASN A 34 47.20 15.19 -27.95
CA ASN A 34 46.64 14.31 -26.94
C ASN A 34 46.91 14.81 -25.50
N ARG A 35 47.64 15.92 -25.36
CA ARG A 35 48.08 16.52 -24.08
C ARG A 35 48.69 15.49 -23.12
N ALA A 36 49.50 14.59 -23.66
CA ALA A 36 50.08 13.46 -22.94
C ALA A 36 51.59 13.62 -22.75
N LEU A 37 52.07 13.29 -21.55
CA LEU A 37 53.49 13.29 -21.19
C LEU A 37 54.05 11.87 -21.20
N TYR A 38 55.27 11.71 -21.71
CA TYR A 38 55.98 10.45 -21.73
C TYR A 38 57.43 10.63 -21.27
N ILE A 39 58.00 9.55 -20.73
CA ILE A 39 59.40 9.45 -20.32
C ILE A 39 60.03 8.27 -21.04
N GLY A 40 61.19 8.47 -21.66
CA GLY A 40 61.95 7.37 -22.25
C GLY A 40 62.52 6.46 -21.17
N ASN A 41 62.29 5.15 -21.29
CA ASN A 41 62.73 4.18 -20.29
C ASN A 41 64.25 3.94 -20.31
N GLY A 42 64.91 4.25 -21.43
CA GLY A 42 66.31 3.89 -21.67
C GLY A 42 66.48 2.47 -22.20
N SER A 43 67.73 2.06 -22.42
CA SER A 43 68.05 0.72 -22.90
C SER A 43 68.00 -0.32 -21.77
N VAL A 44 67.78 -1.59 -22.11
CA VAL A 44 67.91 -2.71 -21.14
C VAL A 44 69.32 -2.80 -20.55
N ALA A 45 70.35 -2.36 -21.30
CA ALA A 45 71.73 -2.31 -20.82
C ALA A 45 71.96 -1.25 -19.72
N GLU A 46 71.09 -0.24 -19.63
CA GLU A 46 71.09 0.80 -18.59
C GLU A 46 70.20 0.43 -17.39
N GLY A 47 69.60 -0.78 -17.37
CA GLY A 47 68.79 -1.28 -16.27
C GLY A 47 67.27 -1.07 -16.42
N SER A 48 66.80 -0.60 -17.57
CA SER A 48 65.36 -0.50 -17.85
C SER A 48 64.71 -1.89 -18.01
N PRO A 49 63.49 -2.13 -17.47
CA PRO A 49 62.75 -3.38 -17.70
C PRO A 49 62.47 -3.68 -19.18
N ALA A 50 62.33 -2.64 -20.01
CA ALA A 50 62.12 -2.77 -21.46
C ALA A 50 62.49 -1.47 -22.19
N VAL A 51 62.94 -1.58 -23.44
CA VAL A 51 63.12 -0.41 -24.31
C VAL A 51 61.74 0.10 -24.70
N GLY A 52 61.45 1.37 -24.41
CA GLY A 52 60.14 1.96 -24.66
C GLY A 52 59.99 3.35 -24.06
N ASN A 53 58.76 3.86 -24.11
CA ASN A 53 58.35 5.11 -23.46
C ASN A 53 57.27 4.79 -22.41
N THR A 54 57.44 5.27 -21.18
CA THR A 54 56.39 5.24 -20.15
C THR A 54 55.51 6.46 -20.27
N LYS A 55 54.19 6.27 -20.38
CA LYS A 55 53.22 7.38 -20.36
C LYS A 55 52.93 7.78 -18.92
N ILE A 56 52.98 9.09 -18.63
CA ILE A 56 52.53 9.67 -17.37
C ILE A 56 51.06 10.06 -17.52
N ILE A 57 50.24 9.69 -16.54
CA ILE A 57 48.80 10.02 -16.51
C ILE A 57 48.65 11.53 -16.33
N THR A 58 47.88 12.13 -17.22
CA THR A 58 47.49 13.54 -17.23
C THR A 58 45.99 13.69 -16.96
N GLU A 59 45.52 14.90 -16.68
CA GLU A 59 44.08 15.19 -16.50
C GLU A 59 43.23 14.91 -17.76
N HIS A 60 43.88 14.65 -18.90
CA HIS A 60 43.23 14.35 -20.18
C HIS A 60 43.30 12.87 -20.55
N ASP A 61 43.87 12.04 -19.67
CA ASP A 61 43.85 10.59 -19.82
C ASP A 61 42.60 9.99 -19.20
N ASP A 62 41.98 9.07 -19.94
CA ASP A 62 40.86 8.29 -19.41
C ASP A 62 41.39 7.20 -18.47
N LEU A 63 41.39 7.49 -17.17
CA LEU A 63 41.78 6.56 -16.10
C LEU A 63 41.00 5.24 -16.13
N PHE A 64 39.78 5.22 -16.67
CA PHE A 64 38.95 4.01 -16.72
C PHE A 64 39.41 3.03 -17.79
N THR A 65 40.10 3.50 -18.84
CA THR A 65 40.75 2.61 -19.83
C THR A 65 41.96 1.86 -19.25
N LEU A 66 42.61 2.42 -18.22
CA LEU A 66 43.67 1.74 -17.47
C LEU A 66 43.11 0.79 -16.39
N ALA A 67 41.94 1.10 -15.83
CA ALA A 67 41.27 0.32 -14.76
C ALA A 67 40.38 -0.82 -15.29
N ASN A 68 40.63 -1.30 -16.51
CA ASN A 68 39.75 -2.12 -17.35
C ASN A 68 39.45 -3.56 -16.87
N THR A 69 39.68 -3.91 -15.60
CA THR A 69 39.35 -5.24 -15.10
C THR A 69 38.80 -5.19 -13.68
N TYR A 70 37.50 -4.91 -13.56
CA TYR A 70 36.78 -5.38 -12.38
C TYR A 70 36.68 -6.91 -12.45
N THR A 71 37.22 -7.57 -11.43
CA THR A 71 37.05 -9.01 -11.20
C THR A 71 36.44 -9.20 -9.82
N TYR A 72 35.31 -9.91 -9.75
CA TYR A 72 34.66 -10.20 -8.46
C TYR A 72 35.59 -11.04 -7.57
N LEU A 73 35.92 -10.52 -6.38
CA LEU A 73 36.80 -11.14 -5.38
C LEU A 73 38.03 -11.79 -6.02
N ASN A 74 38.99 -10.97 -6.43
CA ASN A 74 40.25 -11.40 -7.05
C ASN A 74 41.03 -12.39 -6.13
N GLY A 75 40.84 -13.70 -6.32
CA GLY A 75 41.46 -14.74 -5.48
C GLY A 75 41.11 -16.18 -5.89
N ILE A 76 41.87 -17.15 -5.36
CA ILE A 76 41.81 -18.59 -5.70
C ILE A 76 40.57 -19.29 -5.10
N THR A 77 39.88 -18.65 -4.15
CA THR A 77 38.72 -19.24 -3.46
C THR A 77 37.43 -19.20 -4.30
N VAL A 78 37.34 -18.36 -5.33
CA VAL A 78 36.14 -18.22 -6.16
C VAL A 78 36.51 -18.22 -7.65
N GLN A 79 36.12 -19.27 -8.37
CA GLN A 79 36.30 -19.35 -9.82
C GLN A 79 35.09 -18.72 -10.54
N THR A 80 35.29 -17.57 -11.19
CA THR A 80 34.23 -16.85 -11.91
C THR A 80 34.17 -17.17 -13.40
N GLY A 81 35.27 -17.63 -14.01
CA GLY A 81 35.34 -18.02 -15.42
C GLY A 81 35.62 -19.52 -15.64
N ALA A 82 35.89 -19.92 -16.88
CA ALA A 82 36.06 -21.33 -17.25
C ALA A 82 37.23 -22.03 -16.53
N SER A 83 38.22 -21.26 -16.06
CA SER A 83 39.28 -21.72 -15.16
C SER A 83 39.65 -20.61 -14.17
N ALA A 84 40.34 -20.99 -13.07
CA ALA A 84 40.89 -20.02 -12.11
C ALA A 84 41.91 -19.04 -12.74
N THR A 85 42.49 -19.38 -13.90
CA THR A 85 43.44 -18.54 -14.63
C THR A 85 42.78 -17.68 -15.71
N SER A 86 41.48 -17.85 -15.94
CA SER A 86 40.70 -17.11 -16.95
C SER A 86 39.42 -16.56 -16.30
N PRO A 87 39.52 -15.64 -15.33
CA PRO A 87 38.36 -15.07 -14.67
C PRO A 87 37.53 -14.20 -15.62
N ILE A 88 36.24 -14.08 -15.36
CA ILE A 88 35.39 -13.11 -16.08
C ILE A 88 35.74 -11.71 -15.61
N THR A 89 36.18 -10.88 -16.55
CA THR A 89 36.50 -9.46 -16.33
C THR A 89 35.45 -8.57 -16.96
N ARG A 90 35.14 -7.46 -16.32
CA ARG A 90 34.21 -6.44 -16.85
C ARG A 90 34.84 -5.06 -16.73
N THR A 91 34.38 -4.13 -17.56
CA THR A 91 34.76 -2.73 -17.39
C THR A 91 34.13 -2.17 -16.11
N LEU A 92 34.76 -1.16 -15.51
CA LEU A 92 34.18 -0.51 -14.34
C LEU A 92 32.86 0.20 -14.68
N GLN A 93 32.74 0.75 -15.89
CA GLN A 93 31.51 1.35 -16.40
C GLN A 93 30.36 0.35 -16.39
N GLU A 94 30.54 -0.81 -17.05
CA GLU A 94 29.51 -1.86 -17.08
C GLU A 94 29.13 -2.33 -15.68
N ARG A 95 30.07 -2.34 -14.72
CA ARG A 95 29.79 -2.71 -13.33
C ARG A 95 28.94 -1.65 -12.61
N LEU A 96 29.20 -0.37 -12.84
CA LEU A 96 28.48 0.73 -12.21
C LEU A 96 27.09 0.93 -12.79
N ASP A 97 26.90 0.64 -14.08
CA ASP A 97 25.61 0.78 -14.78
C ASP A 97 24.62 -0.37 -14.49
N GLU A 98 25.02 -1.43 -13.77
CA GLU A 98 24.12 -2.52 -13.39
C GLU A 98 22.96 -2.07 -12.49
N ILE A 99 23.16 -1.00 -11.71
CA ILE A 99 22.13 -0.41 -10.86
C ILE A 99 22.03 1.06 -11.22
N VAL A 100 20.89 1.46 -11.77
CA VAL A 100 20.66 2.85 -12.14
C VAL A 100 20.22 3.63 -10.90
N ASN A 101 21.11 4.48 -10.37
CA ASN A 101 20.78 5.40 -9.28
C ASN A 101 20.21 6.70 -9.87
N VAL A 102 19.12 7.21 -9.28
CA VAL A 102 18.50 8.47 -9.72
C VAL A 102 19.47 9.66 -9.66
N ARG A 103 20.49 9.61 -8.78
CA ARG A 103 21.55 10.64 -8.70
C ARG A 103 22.35 10.80 -9.98
N SER A 104 22.43 9.75 -10.81
CA SER A 104 23.06 9.83 -12.14
C SER A 104 22.31 10.76 -13.10
N PHE A 105 21.06 11.13 -12.80
CA PHE A 105 20.24 12.06 -13.57
C PHE A 105 20.20 13.49 -12.99
N GLY A 106 21.02 13.76 -11.96
CA GLY A 106 21.10 15.06 -11.30
C GLY A 106 20.09 15.28 -10.17
N VAL A 107 19.41 14.21 -9.72
CA VAL A 107 18.50 14.25 -8.57
C VAL A 107 19.32 14.15 -7.28
N THR A 108 19.12 15.06 -6.35
CA THR A 108 19.87 15.20 -5.09
C THR A 108 19.20 14.51 -3.90
N GLY A 109 17.87 14.62 -3.78
CA GLY A 109 17.08 14.23 -2.61
C GLY A 109 17.30 15.15 -1.40
N ASP A 110 17.62 16.43 -1.61
CA ASP A 110 17.99 17.41 -0.56
C ASP A 110 16.80 18.03 0.20
N GLY A 111 15.57 17.80 -0.26
CA GLY A 111 14.34 18.33 0.33
C GLY A 111 14.06 19.80 0.02
N VAL A 112 14.80 20.42 -0.89
CA VAL A 112 14.70 21.84 -1.25
C VAL A 112 14.59 22.03 -2.76
N THR A 113 15.43 21.33 -3.51
CA THR A 113 15.47 21.42 -4.98
C THR A 113 14.23 20.75 -5.56
N ASP A 114 13.54 21.43 -6.47
CA ASP A 114 12.51 20.80 -7.29
C ASP A 114 13.15 19.82 -8.27
N GLU A 115 12.82 18.55 -8.09
CA GLU A 115 13.42 17.43 -8.80
C GLU A 115 12.50 16.83 -9.86
N THR A 116 11.31 17.40 -10.05
CA THR A 116 10.26 16.91 -10.94
C THR A 116 10.80 16.59 -12.34
N VAL A 117 11.46 17.56 -12.98
CA VAL A 117 12.00 17.41 -14.34
C VAL A 117 13.12 16.38 -14.40
N ALA A 118 13.98 16.31 -13.39
CA ALA A 118 15.12 15.39 -13.38
C ALA A 118 14.69 13.94 -13.13
N ILE A 119 13.71 13.73 -12.23
CA ILE A 119 13.08 12.44 -11.97
C ILE A 119 12.33 11.96 -13.21
N GLN A 120 11.50 12.82 -13.80
CA GLN A 120 10.76 12.46 -15.00
C GLN A 120 11.68 12.14 -16.17
N ARG A 121 12.77 12.91 -16.35
CA ARG A 121 13.81 12.59 -17.34
C ARG A 121 14.42 11.21 -17.11
N ALA A 122 14.70 10.83 -15.86
CA ALA A 122 15.23 9.49 -15.56
C ALA A 122 14.25 8.40 -16.02
N ILE A 123 12.97 8.54 -15.68
CA ILE A 123 11.94 7.59 -16.09
C ILE A 123 11.80 7.54 -17.61
N ASP A 124 11.74 8.69 -18.26
CA ASP A 124 11.60 8.80 -19.70
C ASP A 124 12.75 8.11 -20.44
N GLN A 125 13.99 8.37 -20.01
CA GLN A 125 15.17 7.81 -20.65
C GLN A 125 15.31 6.31 -20.45
N LEU A 126 14.88 5.79 -19.30
CA LEU A 126 15.01 4.37 -18.99
C LEU A 126 13.88 3.52 -19.57
N TYR A 127 12.64 4.02 -19.62
CA TYR A 127 11.48 3.17 -19.90
C TYR A 127 10.79 3.45 -21.24
N ILE A 128 10.86 4.69 -21.75
CA ILE A 128 10.12 5.10 -22.96
C ILE A 128 10.98 5.81 -24.01
N ASN A 129 12.30 5.82 -23.86
CA ASN A 129 13.21 6.31 -24.90
C ASN A 129 13.04 5.50 -26.20
N SER A 130 12.80 6.16 -27.32
CA SER A 130 12.55 5.53 -28.62
C SER A 130 13.63 4.55 -29.07
N SER A 131 14.87 4.71 -28.61
CA SER A 131 16.00 3.85 -28.96
C SER A 131 16.02 2.51 -28.23
N THR A 132 15.42 2.43 -27.04
CA THR A 132 15.47 1.24 -26.16
C THR A 132 14.10 0.73 -25.75
N LYS A 133 13.04 1.50 -25.96
CA LYS A 133 11.67 1.17 -25.59
C LYS A 133 11.25 -0.18 -26.17
N GLY A 134 10.83 -1.08 -25.28
CA GLY A 134 10.37 -2.42 -25.66
C GLY A 134 11.49 -3.48 -25.69
N THR A 135 12.75 -3.10 -25.49
CA THR A 135 13.88 -4.03 -25.33
C THR A 135 14.20 -4.26 -23.86
N GLU A 136 15.05 -5.25 -23.56
CA GLU A 136 15.53 -5.58 -22.22
C GLU A 136 16.25 -4.41 -21.55
N GLN A 137 16.86 -3.50 -22.33
CA GLN A 137 17.51 -2.30 -21.80
C GLN A 137 16.51 -1.33 -21.15
N SER A 138 15.21 -1.44 -21.49
CA SER A 138 14.13 -0.65 -20.88
C SER A 138 13.41 -1.36 -19.73
N ARG A 139 14.03 -2.40 -19.16
CA ARG A 139 13.50 -3.24 -18.08
C ARG A 139 14.42 -3.20 -16.86
N VAL A 140 14.80 -1.99 -16.47
CA VAL A 140 15.77 -1.74 -15.39
C VAL A 140 15.09 -1.31 -14.10
N ARG A 141 15.80 -1.46 -12.97
CA ARG A 141 15.41 -0.90 -11.68
C ARG A 141 16.01 0.49 -11.52
N LEU A 142 15.17 1.48 -11.22
CA LEU A 142 15.59 2.83 -10.85
C LEU A 142 15.60 2.96 -9.32
N TYR A 143 16.80 3.14 -8.76
CA TYR A 143 17.03 3.23 -7.33
C TYR A 143 17.02 4.69 -6.84
N PHE A 144 16.23 4.94 -5.79
CA PHE A 144 16.14 6.20 -5.06
C PHE A 144 16.71 6.00 -3.65
N PRO A 145 17.92 6.54 -3.36
CA PRO A 145 18.46 6.52 -1.99
C PRO A 145 17.53 7.21 -0.97
N ALA A 146 17.84 7.07 0.31
CA ALA A 146 17.22 7.89 1.35
C ALA A 146 17.44 9.38 1.05
N GLY A 147 16.37 10.16 1.16
CA GLY A 147 16.31 11.56 0.77
C GLY A 147 14.88 12.05 0.64
N LYS A 148 14.72 13.38 0.56
CA LYS A 148 13.45 14.03 0.31
C LYS A 148 13.47 14.64 -1.10
N TYR A 149 12.60 14.16 -1.96
CA TYR A 149 12.50 14.49 -3.37
C TYR A 149 11.32 15.43 -3.54
N VAL A 150 11.57 16.74 -3.62
CA VAL A 150 10.49 17.72 -3.81
C VAL A 150 10.00 17.61 -5.25
N VAL A 151 8.69 17.45 -5.41
CA VAL A 151 8.02 17.46 -6.71
C VAL A 151 6.89 18.50 -6.70
N THR A 152 6.69 19.14 -7.84
CA THR A 152 5.69 20.21 -8.07
C THR A 152 4.75 19.88 -9.22
N ASP A 153 4.98 18.77 -9.93
CA ASP A 153 4.09 18.25 -10.97
C ASP A 153 4.10 16.72 -10.94
N THR A 154 3.14 16.13 -11.64
CA THR A 154 2.91 14.69 -11.72
C THR A 154 4.11 13.97 -12.34
N ILE A 155 4.55 12.90 -11.69
CA ILE A 155 5.51 11.96 -12.26
C ILE A 155 4.75 10.84 -12.97
N TYR A 156 4.93 10.76 -14.28
CA TYR A 156 4.25 9.81 -15.15
C TYR A 156 4.98 8.47 -15.19
N ILE A 157 4.26 7.41 -14.87
CA ILE A 157 4.78 6.05 -14.69
C ILE A 157 4.38 5.17 -15.89
N PRO A 158 5.31 4.88 -16.83
CA PRO A 158 5.03 4.04 -17.99
C PRO A 158 5.02 2.54 -17.62
N PRO A 159 4.60 1.65 -18.54
CA PRO A 159 4.64 0.21 -18.30
C PRO A 159 6.06 -0.28 -18.04
N TYR A 160 6.20 -1.32 -17.21
CA TYR A 160 7.46 -1.91 -16.77
C TYR A 160 8.37 -1.00 -15.92
N CYS A 161 7.91 0.20 -15.54
CA CYS A 161 8.65 1.07 -14.64
C CYS A 161 8.86 0.37 -13.29
N THR A 162 10.11 0.35 -12.80
CA THR A 162 10.48 -0.24 -11.51
C THR A 162 11.19 0.80 -10.66
N ILE A 163 10.50 1.36 -9.67
CA ILE A 163 11.00 2.32 -8.70
C ILE A 163 11.27 1.59 -7.38
N TYR A 164 12.47 1.78 -6.81
CA TYR A 164 12.89 1.15 -5.57
C TYR A 164 13.57 2.17 -4.64
N GLY A 165 13.03 2.36 -3.44
CA GLY A 165 13.58 3.24 -2.41
C GLY A 165 14.25 2.49 -1.24
N ASP A 166 14.81 3.24 -0.29
CA ASP A 166 15.44 2.69 0.94
C ASP A 166 14.42 2.33 2.05
N GLY A 167 13.13 2.61 1.83
CA GLY A 167 12.02 2.28 2.71
C GLY A 167 11.10 3.46 3.04
N MET A 168 9.95 3.16 3.64
CA MET A 168 9.02 4.15 4.17
C MET A 168 9.73 5.12 5.13
N ASP A 169 9.37 6.40 5.05
CA ASP A 169 9.96 7.55 5.75
C ASP A 169 11.47 7.79 5.49
N LYS A 170 12.12 7.00 4.61
CA LYS A 170 13.51 7.22 4.20
C LYS A 170 13.61 7.87 2.82
N THR A 171 12.87 7.33 1.85
CA THR A 171 12.79 7.86 0.48
C THR A 171 11.43 8.53 0.31
N VAL A 172 11.39 9.86 0.38
CA VAL A 172 10.14 10.63 0.44
C VAL A 172 9.95 11.48 -0.80
N PHE A 173 8.95 11.18 -1.62
CA PHE A 173 8.46 12.08 -2.65
C PHE A 173 7.50 13.09 -2.00
N SER A 174 7.86 14.37 -2.02
CA SER A 174 7.14 15.44 -1.36
C SER A 174 6.48 16.33 -2.40
N MET A 175 5.22 16.04 -2.72
CA MET A 175 4.41 16.88 -3.59
C MET A 175 4.01 18.16 -2.86
N THR A 176 4.45 19.29 -3.43
CA THR A 176 4.27 20.63 -2.84
C THR A 176 3.23 21.48 -3.55
N ASP A 177 2.70 21.00 -4.67
CA ASP A 177 1.57 21.60 -5.37
C ASP A 177 0.32 20.71 -5.23
N ASN A 178 -0.81 21.19 -5.74
CA ASN A 178 -2.10 20.53 -5.63
C ASN A 178 -2.32 19.56 -6.80
N ASP A 179 -1.41 18.61 -6.99
CA ASP A 179 -1.39 17.66 -8.11
C ASP A 179 -1.22 16.20 -7.65
N THR A 180 -1.37 15.27 -8.60
CA THR A 180 -1.14 13.84 -8.37
C THR A 180 0.36 13.58 -8.28
N VAL A 181 0.81 12.76 -7.32
CA VAL A 181 2.25 12.42 -7.23
C VAL A 181 2.64 11.49 -8.39
N PHE A 182 1.95 10.35 -8.50
CA PHE A 182 2.22 9.34 -9.53
C PHE A 182 0.98 9.06 -10.39
N GLN A 183 1.12 9.13 -11.71
CA GLN A 183 0.06 8.77 -12.65
C GLN A 183 0.56 7.76 -13.67
N THR A 184 -0.15 6.65 -13.84
CA THR A 184 0.24 5.64 -14.85
C THR A 184 -0.13 6.07 -16.26
N VAL A 185 0.75 5.80 -17.22
CA VAL A 185 0.53 6.16 -18.63
C VAL A 185 0.80 4.99 -19.55
N ASN A 186 0.08 4.91 -20.66
CA ASN A 186 0.17 3.78 -21.57
C ASN A 186 1.48 3.80 -22.39
N SER A 187 1.79 2.67 -23.01
CA SER A 187 3.02 2.44 -23.77
C SER A 187 3.11 3.25 -25.06
N SER A 188 2.10 4.03 -25.46
CA SER A 188 2.21 4.97 -26.58
C SER A 188 2.97 6.25 -26.20
N SER A 189 3.17 6.51 -24.91
CA SER A 189 3.89 7.69 -24.40
C SER A 189 5.32 7.80 -24.92
N THR A 190 5.78 9.02 -25.12
CA THR A 190 7.16 9.37 -25.52
C THR A 190 7.74 10.39 -24.53
N PRO A 191 9.06 10.53 -24.43
CA PRO A 191 9.67 11.49 -23.51
C PRO A 191 9.06 12.90 -23.63
N GLY A 192 8.57 13.45 -22.53
CA GLY A 192 7.89 14.75 -22.48
C GLY A 192 6.52 14.84 -23.16
N ASN A 193 5.94 13.74 -23.65
CA ASN A 193 4.58 13.70 -24.22
C ASN A 193 3.88 12.39 -23.85
N TYR A 194 3.03 12.46 -22.84
CA TYR A 194 2.37 11.31 -22.22
C TYR A 194 0.99 11.06 -22.82
N ALA A 195 0.72 9.81 -23.18
CA ALA A 195 -0.50 9.43 -23.85
C ALA A 195 -1.71 9.49 -22.90
N ASN A 196 -2.81 10.09 -23.35
CA ASN A 196 -4.07 10.09 -22.63
C ASN A 196 -4.64 8.67 -22.54
N ASP A 197 -5.27 8.33 -21.40
CA ASP A 197 -5.85 7.00 -21.20
C ASP A 197 -6.94 6.65 -22.23
N SER A 198 -7.58 7.64 -22.87
CA SER A 198 -8.51 7.41 -23.99
C SER A 198 -7.89 6.67 -25.19
N THR A 199 -6.56 6.61 -25.26
CA THR A 199 -5.81 5.89 -26.32
C THR A 199 -5.34 4.50 -25.87
N SER A 200 -5.70 4.09 -24.66
CA SER A 200 -5.34 2.80 -24.10
C SER A 200 -6.12 1.66 -24.76
N THR A 201 -5.43 0.55 -24.92
CA THR A 201 -5.87 -0.72 -25.50
C THR A 201 -5.31 -1.83 -24.62
N THR A 202 -5.80 -3.05 -24.80
CA THR A 202 -5.29 -4.22 -24.06
C THR A 202 -3.80 -4.49 -24.31
N LEU A 203 -3.24 -3.96 -25.40
CA LEU A 203 -1.84 -4.14 -25.82
C LEU A 203 -0.89 -3.06 -25.27
N ASN A 204 -1.35 -1.82 -25.10
CA ASN A 204 -0.49 -0.72 -24.68
C ASN A 204 -0.76 -0.22 -23.25
N GLN A 205 -1.85 -0.65 -22.58
CA GLN A 205 -2.16 -0.17 -21.23
C GLN A 205 -0.99 -0.39 -20.23
N PRO A 206 -0.90 0.42 -19.16
CA PRO A 206 0.13 0.25 -18.13
C PRO A 206 0.13 -1.17 -17.55
N THR A 207 1.31 -1.77 -17.44
CA THR A 207 1.44 -3.14 -16.94
C THR A 207 2.82 -3.40 -16.34
N ASN A 208 2.90 -4.36 -15.42
CA ASN A 208 4.16 -4.80 -14.78
C ASN A 208 4.96 -3.66 -14.13
N ILE A 209 4.26 -2.67 -13.57
CA ILE A 209 4.89 -1.59 -12.80
C ILE A 209 5.20 -2.12 -11.41
N HIS A 210 6.39 -1.81 -10.89
CA HIS A 210 6.81 -2.14 -9.54
C HIS A 210 7.24 -0.88 -8.80
N ILE A 211 6.59 -0.54 -7.69
CA ILE A 211 7.01 0.58 -6.82
C ILE A 211 7.15 0.03 -5.41
N GLU A 212 8.35 0.20 -4.83
CA GLU A 212 8.67 -0.35 -3.51
C GLU A 212 9.51 0.58 -2.65
N GLY A 213 9.20 0.64 -1.34
CA GLY A 213 10.07 1.23 -0.33
C GLY A 213 10.11 2.76 -0.37
N VAL A 214 8.98 3.42 -0.58
CA VAL A 214 8.89 4.88 -0.73
C VAL A 214 7.79 5.48 0.14
N THR A 215 7.84 6.79 0.35
CA THR A 215 6.76 7.57 0.97
C THR A 215 6.30 8.65 0.00
N LEU A 216 5.00 8.77 -0.19
CA LEU A 216 4.36 9.84 -0.95
C LEU A 216 3.71 10.79 0.05
N GLN A 217 4.26 11.99 0.15
CA GLN A 217 3.68 13.08 0.92
C GLN A 217 2.98 14.02 -0.04
N THR A 218 1.66 14.17 0.10
CA THR A 218 0.87 15.10 -0.70
C THR A 218 0.23 16.16 0.18
N ILE A 219 0.17 17.39 -0.32
CA ILE A 219 -0.66 18.46 0.26
C ILE A 219 -1.96 18.66 -0.53
N SER A 220 -2.15 17.89 -1.59
CA SER A 220 -3.29 18.02 -2.49
C SER A 220 -4.60 17.74 -1.74
N THR A 221 -5.61 18.56 -2.01
CA THR A 221 -6.98 18.36 -1.51
C THR A 221 -7.96 18.02 -2.63
N THR A 222 -7.52 18.08 -3.88
CA THR A 222 -8.38 17.90 -5.07
C THR A 222 -7.87 16.85 -6.05
N ASN A 223 -6.72 16.25 -5.78
CA ASN A 223 -6.11 15.21 -6.61
C ASN A 223 -5.57 14.07 -5.72
N PRO A 224 -5.68 12.81 -6.18
CA PRO A 224 -5.20 11.66 -5.44
C PRO A 224 -3.66 11.64 -5.37
N ALA A 225 -3.06 10.94 -4.40
CA ALA A 225 -1.60 10.80 -4.38
C ALA A 225 -1.10 9.90 -5.52
N ILE A 226 -1.79 8.80 -5.81
CA ILE A 226 -1.54 7.94 -6.97
C ILE A 226 -2.81 7.80 -7.80
N LYS A 227 -2.69 8.03 -9.11
CA LYS A 227 -3.74 7.78 -10.09
C LYS A 227 -3.37 6.60 -10.99
N LEU A 228 -4.03 5.47 -10.78
CA LEU A 228 -3.83 4.23 -11.53
C LEU A 228 -4.89 4.10 -12.62
N GLN A 229 -4.54 4.53 -13.83
CA GLN A 229 -5.42 4.52 -14.98
C GLN A 229 -5.15 3.30 -15.85
N SER A 230 -6.17 2.45 -15.99
CA SER A 230 -6.12 1.23 -16.82
C SER A 230 -4.89 0.33 -16.55
N CYS A 231 -4.37 0.34 -15.31
CA CYS A 231 -3.12 -0.34 -14.95
C CYS A 231 -3.37 -1.81 -14.59
N LYS A 232 -2.61 -2.76 -15.16
CA LYS A 232 -2.77 -4.19 -14.84
C LYS A 232 -1.51 -4.88 -14.36
N ASN A 233 -1.66 -6.00 -13.67
CA ASN A 233 -0.55 -6.90 -13.33
C ASN A 233 0.67 -6.19 -12.71
N SER A 234 0.43 -5.20 -11.85
CA SER A 234 1.46 -4.35 -11.26
C SER A 234 1.50 -4.53 -9.75
N HIS A 235 2.67 -4.36 -9.15
CA HIS A 235 2.91 -4.59 -7.73
C HIS A 235 3.38 -3.31 -7.04
N PHE A 236 2.71 -2.98 -5.94
CA PHE A 236 3.02 -1.83 -5.10
C PHE A 236 3.28 -2.37 -3.69
N ARG A 237 4.43 -2.07 -3.11
CA ARG A 237 4.86 -2.67 -1.85
C ARG A 237 5.56 -1.70 -0.92
N GLU A 238 5.28 -1.76 0.38
CA GLU A 238 6.01 -0.95 1.38
C GLU A 238 5.98 0.55 1.01
N ILE A 239 4.77 1.05 0.73
CA ILE A 239 4.53 2.46 0.38
C ILE A 239 3.74 3.11 1.50
N LYS A 240 4.21 4.26 1.97
CA LYS A 240 3.42 5.13 2.86
C LYS A 240 2.88 6.31 2.08
N ILE A 241 1.60 6.62 2.24
CA ILE A 241 0.94 7.77 1.62
C ILE A 241 0.39 8.65 2.74
N THR A 242 0.80 9.91 2.74
CA THR A 242 0.39 10.90 3.75
C THR A 242 -0.28 12.08 3.08
N GLY A 243 -1.40 12.54 3.65
CA GLY A 243 -2.16 13.69 3.17
C GLY A 243 -2.41 14.76 4.24
N PRO A 244 -3.13 15.84 3.88
CA PRO A 244 -3.43 16.95 4.78
C PRO A 244 -4.75 16.80 5.56
N TRP A 245 -5.53 15.74 5.32
CA TRP A 245 -6.86 15.58 5.91
C TRP A 245 -6.78 15.31 7.41
N THR A 246 -7.76 15.82 8.14
CA THR A 246 -7.88 15.65 9.60
C THR A 246 -9.32 15.33 10.00
N THR A 247 -9.48 14.64 11.12
CA THR A 247 -10.78 14.29 11.71
C THR A 247 -11.76 15.47 11.76
N GLY A 248 -13.01 15.21 11.42
CA GLY A 248 -14.12 16.15 11.39
C GLY A 248 -14.19 16.99 10.11
N THR A 249 -13.19 16.92 9.22
CA THR A 249 -13.22 17.64 7.95
C THR A 249 -14.03 16.90 6.88
N ALA A 250 -14.52 17.63 5.87
CA ALA A 250 -15.34 17.04 4.81
C ALA A 250 -14.56 15.97 4.04
N VAL A 251 -15.19 14.81 3.84
CA VAL A 251 -14.60 13.70 3.09
C VAL A 251 -14.89 13.86 1.60
N THR A 252 -13.87 13.69 0.78
CA THR A 252 -13.97 13.70 -0.68
C THR A 252 -13.05 12.66 -1.31
N THR A 253 -13.52 11.97 -2.34
CA THR A 253 -12.72 11.02 -3.14
C THR A 253 -11.60 11.70 -3.93
N ALA A 254 -11.69 13.02 -4.14
CA ALA A 254 -10.64 13.80 -4.80
C ALA A 254 -9.32 13.82 -4.01
N ASN A 255 -9.38 13.71 -2.68
CA ASN A 255 -8.20 13.54 -1.81
C ASN A 255 -8.04 12.07 -1.39
N ALA A 256 -7.97 11.18 -2.39
CA ALA A 256 -7.67 9.77 -2.17
C ALA A 256 -6.17 9.51 -2.06
N GLY A 257 -5.77 8.48 -1.31
CA GLY A 257 -4.41 7.95 -1.38
C GLY A 257 -4.13 7.33 -2.75
N ILE A 258 -5.01 6.41 -3.17
CA ILE A 258 -4.94 5.77 -4.49
C ILE A 258 -6.33 5.83 -5.14
N GLU A 259 -6.39 6.46 -6.31
CA GLU A 259 -7.53 6.42 -7.22
C GLU A 259 -7.27 5.41 -8.33
N LEU A 260 -8.23 4.52 -8.59
CA LEU A 260 -8.16 3.54 -9.67
C LEU A 260 -9.23 3.87 -10.72
N GLU A 261 -8.81 3.98 -11.97
CA GLU A 261 -9.69 4.27 -13.10
C GLU A 261 -9.57 3.19 -14.17
N SER A 262 -10.62 2.96 -14.94
CA SER A 262 -10.64 2.00 -16.04
C SER A 262 -11.30 2.62 -17.26
N LEU A 263 -10.59 2.65 -18.40
CA LEU A 263 -11.16 3.12 -19.65
C LEU A 263 -12.39 2.31 -20.09
N SER A 264 -12.40 1.01 -19.82
CA SER A 264 -13.51 0.10 -20.14
C SER A 264 -13.38 -1.22 -19.37
N ALA A 265 -14.40 -2.07 -19.42
CA ALA A 265 -14.31 -3.43 -18.87
C ALA A 265 -13.20 -4.31 -19.51
N LEU A 266 -12.74 -3.98 -20.73
CA LEU A 266 -11.64 -4.69 -21.41
C LEU A 266 -10.27 -4.08 -21.11
N VAL A 267 -10.23 -2.76 -20.99
CA VAL A 267 -9.04 -1.95 -20.72
C VAL A 267 -9.27 -1.29 -19.36
N GLY A 268 -8.99 -2.07 -18.31
CA GLY A 268 -9.26 -1.64 -16.95
C GLY A 268 -8.10 -1.89 -16.01
N THR A 269 -8.23 -1.29 -14.82
CA THR A 269 -7.28 -1.46 -13.73
C THR A 269 -7.57 -2.75 -12.99
N GLN A 270 -6.71 -3.75 -13.19
CA GLN A 270 -7.01 -5.11 -12.77
C GLN A 270 -5.78 -5.94 -12.39
N GLN A 271 -6.00 -6.91 -11.49
CA GLN A 271 -4.98 -7.89 -11.11
C GLN A 271 -3.70 -7.24 -10.53
N ASN A 272 -3.82 -6.06 -9.93
CA ASN A 272 -2.72 -5.43 -9.22
C ASN A 272 -2.63 -5.94 -7.79
N LYS A 273 -1.42 -5.96 -7.25
CA LYS A 273 -1.14 -6.33 -5.86
C LYS A 273 -0.62 -5.13 -5.09
N PHE A 274 -1.24 -4.84 -3.96
CA PHE A 274 -0.85 -3.83 -2.99
C PHE A 274 -0.54 -4.51 -1.67
N ASP A 275 0.70 -4.38 -1.21
CA ASP A 275 1.23 -5.16 -0.10
C ASP A 275 1.94 -4.22 0.89
N HIS A 276 1.52 -4.20 2.15
CA HIS A 276 2.10 -3.28 3.15
C HIS A 276 2.03 -1.80 2.72
N ILE A 277 0.84 -1.35 2.30
CA ILE A 277 0.58 0.07 2.03
C ILE A 277 0.04 0.73 3.29
N MET A 278 0.59 1.88 3.66
CA MET A 278 0.12 2.69 4.79
C MET A 278 -0.53 3.97 4.28
N PHE A 279 -1.78 4.21 4.64
CA PHE A 279 -2.55 5.41 4.35
C PHE A 279 -2.73 6.21 5.63
N ASN A 280 -2.36 7.49 5.62
CA ASN A 280 -2.49 8.34 6.80
C ASN A 280 -2.89 9.79 6.47
N GLY A 281 -3.89 10.34 7.15
CA GLY A 281 -4.30 11.74 6.98
C GLY A 281 -4.86 12.04 5.58
N LEU A 282 -5.63 11.10 5.01
CA LEU A 282 -6.29 11.28 3.70
C LEU A 282 -7.80 11.27 3.90
N SER A 283 -8.52 11.97 3.03
CA SER A 283 -9.99 11.90 3.03
C SER A 283 -10.44 10.47 2.77
N VAL A 284 -9.84 9.82 1.77
CA VAL A 284 -10.13 8.44 1.41
C VAL A 284 -8.82 7.68 1.21
N GLY A 285 -8.70 6.45 1.72
CA GLY A 285 -7.53 5.62 1.43
C GLY A 285 -7.51 5.19 -0.03
N ILE A 286 -8.56 4.48 -0.46
CA ILE A 286 -8.71 3.92 -1.82
C ILE A 286 -10.05 4.36 -2.40
N ALA A 287 -10.03 4.92 -3.62
CA ALA A 287 -11.24 5.34 -4.33
C ALA A 287 -11.31 4.74 -5.74
N SER A 288 -12.51 4.38 -6.18
CA SER A 288 -12.79 4.00 -7.57
C SER A 288 -14.28 4.00 -7.87
N ASP A 289 -14.67 4.55 -9.01
CA ASP A 289 -16.03 4.44 -9.55
C ASP A 289 -16.13 3.50 -10.75
N ASP A 290 -14.99 3.04 -11.26
CA ASP A 290 -14.88 2.29 -12.51
C ASP A 290 -14.85 0.77 -12.31
N ASP A 291 -14.82 0.04 -13.42
CA ASP A 291 -14.81 -1.41 -13.58
C ASP A 291 -13.47 -2.05 -13.14
N ILE A 292 -12.95 -1.62 -11.98
CA ILE A 292 -11.72 -2.17 -11.42
C ILE A 292 -11.95 -3.60 -10.95
N TYR A 293 -11.02 -4.48 -11.31
CA TYR A 293 -11.29 -5.90 -11.25
C TYR A 293 -10.16 -6.70 -10.62
N ASN A 294 -10.48 -7.48 -9.58
CA ASN A 294 -9.55 -8.43 -8.98
C ASN A 294 -8.22 -7.80 -8.52
N ASN A 295 -8.26 -6.58 -7.97
CA ASN A 295 -7.13 -5.96 -7.30
C ASN A 295 -7.07 -6.43 -5.84
N HIS A 296 -5.86 -6.69 -5.34
CA HIS A 296 -5.65 -7.33 -4.03
C HIS A 296 -4.87 -6.38 -3.12
N TRP A 297 -5.48 -6.05 -1.98
CA TRP A 297 -4.92 -5.25 -0.91
C TRP A 297 -4.63 -6.17 0.28
N HIS A 298 -3.37 -6.23 0.67
CA HIS A 298 -2.87 -7.20 1.64
C HIS A 298 -1.97 -6.53 2.65
N CYS A 299 -2.16 -6.83 3.94
CA CYS A 299 -1.37 -6.26 5.03
C CYS A 299 -1.28 -4.73 5.00
N CYS A 300 -2.36 -4.06 4.61
CA CYS A 300 -2.40 -2.60 4.51
C CYS A 300 -2.85 -1.96 5.84
N TYR A 301 -2.45 -0.71 6.06
CA TYR A 301 -2.76 0.06 7.26
C TYR A 301 -3.50 1.34 6.85
N PHE A 302 -4.73 1.51 7.33
CA PHE A 302 -5.57 2.67 7.10
C PHE A 302 -5.71 3.41 8.44
N GLN A 303 -5.16 4.62 8.54
CA GLN A 303 -5.05 5.36 9.80
C GLN A 303 -5.47 6.80 9.63
N ASN A 304 -6.27 7.35 10.55
CA ASN A 304 -6.66 8.77 10.55
C ASN A 304 -7.25 9.21 9.21
N LEU A 305 -8.29 8.50 8.73
CA LEU A 305 -8.92 8.75 7.43
C LEU A 305 -10.38 9.15 7.59
N GLY A 306 -10.92 9.82 6.57
CA GLY A 306 -12.36 10.02 6.45
C GLY A 306 -13.09 8.69 6.20
N ASN A 307 -12.71 8.02 5.13
CA ASN A 307 -13.13 6.67 4.78
C ASN A 307 -11.90 5.83 4.38
N GLY A 308 -11.94 4.51 4.63
CA GLY A 308 -10.85 3.63 4.23
C GLY A 308 -10.87 3.32 2.74
N VAL A 309 -11.94 2.66 2.29
CA VAL A 309 -12.18 2.24 0.91
C VAL A 309 -13.54 2.74 0.46
N MET A 310 -13.60 3.41 -0.69
CA MET A 310 -14.84 3.87 -1.30
C MET A 310 -14.94 3.38 -2.74
N PHE A 311 -15.88 2.48 -2.97
CA PHE A 311 -16.15 1.88 -4.28
C PHE A 311 -17.56 2.21 -4.78
N GLY A 312 -17.58 2.88 -5.92
CA GLY A 312 -18.73 3.11 -6.76
C GLY A 312 -19.71 4.15 -6.24
N GLU A 313 -19.24 5.17 -5.51
CA GLU A 313 -20.06 6.27 -5.01
C GLU A 313 -20.58 7.11 -6.19
N GLY A 314 -19.71 7.40 -7.15
CA GLY A 314 -19.99 8.16 -8.36
C GLY A 314 -20.28 7.30 -9.61
N THR A 315 -20.31 5.97 -9.49
CA THR A 315 -20.57 5.09 -10.64
C THR A 315 -21.91 5.40 -11.30
N SER A 316 -21.86 5.76 -12.58
CA SER A 316 -23.02 5.85 -13.47
C SER A 316 -23.11 4.58 -14.33
N LEU A 317 -23.91 3.60 -13.87
CA LEU A 317 -24.04 2.30 -14.54
C LEU A 317 -24.36 2.43 -16.04
N GLY A 318 -23.53 1.81 -16.87
CA GLY A 318 -23.63 1.87 -18.34
C GLY A 318 -22.81 2.97 -19.00
N ALA A 319 -22.18 3.86 -18.22
CA ALA A 319 -21.12 4.73 -18.73
C ALA A 319 -19.88 3.93 -19.12
N GLN A 320 -19.04 4.50 -19.98
CA GLN A 320 -17.78 3.92 -20.37
C GLN A 320 -16.90 3.67 -19.12
N GLY A 321 -16.40 2.45 -18.97
CA GLY A 321 -15.61 2.08 -17.79
C GLY A 321 -16.41 1.79 -16.52
N GLN A 322 -17.74 1.86 -16.56
CA GLN A 322 -18.62 1.76 -15.38
C GLN A 322 -19.80 0.80 -15.62
N SER A 323 -19.58 -0.27 -16.37
CA SER A 323 -20.63 -1.25 -16.69
C SER A 323 -20.94 -2.20 -15.53
N THR A 324 -19.93 -2.52 -14.73
CA THR A 324 -19.98 -3.45 -13.60
C THR A 324 -19.67 -2.80 -12.25
N ALA A 325 -19.05 -1.62 -12.26
CA ALA A 325 -18.45 -0.96 -11.09
C ALA A 325 -17.32 -1.82 -10.47
N PRO A 326 -16.71 -1.41 -9.35
CA PRO A 326 -15.64 -2.17 -8.72
C PRO A 326 -16.07 -3.59 -8.32
N CYS A 327 -15.43 -4.63 -8.88
CA CYS A 327 -15.82 -6.02 -8.66
C CYS A 327 -14.64 -6.94 -8.36
N LYS A 328 -14.89 -7.96 -7.51
CA LYS A 328 -13.91 -9.01 -7.16
C LYS A 328 -12.62 -8.51 -6.53
N ASN A 329 -12.60 -7.28 -6.02
CA ASN A 329 -11.46 -6.75 -5.29
C ASN A 329 -11.42 -7.36 -3.89
N LYS A 330 -10.22 -7.50 -3.33
CA LYS A 330 -10.01 -8.15 -2.03
C LYS A 330 -9.21 -7.23 -1.13
N ILE A 331 -9.72 -7.00 0.07
CA ILE A 331 -9.02 -6.32 1.15
C ILE A 331 -8.84 -7.33 2.27
N SER A 332 -7.60 -7.70 2.56
CA SER A 332 -7.30 -8.80 3.46
C SER A 332 -6.16 -8.50 4.42
N GLN A 333 -6.23 -9.07 5.63
CA GLN A 333 -5.18 -9.00 6.65
C GLN A 333 -4.73 -7.56 6.95
N SER A 334 -5.64 -6.60 6.78
CA SER A 334 -5.38 -5.17 6.89
C SER A 334 -5.96 -4.60 8.19
N SER A 335 -5.49 -3.44 8.61
CA SER A 335 -5.95 -2.76 9.82
C SER A 335 -6.52 -1.40 9.47
N PHE A 336 -7.68 -1.10 10.04
CA PHE A 336 -8.36 0.18 9.96
C PHE A 336 -8.48 0.75 11.36
N THR A 337 -7.85 1.90 11.57
CA THR A 337 -7.78 2.57 12.87
C THR A 337 -8.12 4.05 12.71
N ASP A 338 -8.96 4.58 13.59
CA ASP A 338 -9.35 5.99 13.60
C ASP A 338 -9.88 6.45 12.23
N ILE A 339 -10.98 5.81 11.80
CA ILE A 339 -11.67 6.16 10.57
C ILE A 339 -12.96 6.89 10.94
N ASP A 340 -13.11 8.14 10.49
CA ASP A 340 -14.22 8.98 10.93
C ASP A 340 -15.60 8.42 10.51
N ARG A 341 -15.68 7.84 9.30
CA ARG A 341 -16.88 7.23 8.74
C ARG A 341 -16.68 5.72 8.54
N GLU A 342 -17.30 5.11 7.53
CA GLU A 342 -17.12 3.70 7.22
C GLU A 342 -15.68 3.39 6.75
N ALA A 343 -15.13 2.27 7.21
CA ALA A 343 -13.85 1.76 6.74
C ALA A 343 -13.94 1.21 5.31
N ILE A 344 -15.04 0.55 4.95
CA ILE A 344 -15.25 0.03 3.60
C ILE A 344 -16.67 0.36 3.14
N VAL A 345 -16.78 1.07 2.03
CA VAL A 345 -18.04 1.43 1.38
C VAL A 345 -18.06 0.86 -0.03
N ILE A 346 -19.08 0.08 -0.34
CA ILE A 346 -19.36 -0.46 -1.68
C ILE A 346 -20.80 -0.14 -2.05
N THR A 347 -20.99 1.02 -2.64
CA THR A 347 -22.31 1.50 -3.09
C THR A 347 -22.75 0.83 -4.39
N GLN A 348 -21.79 0.54 -5.27
CA GLN A 348 -21.98 -0.22 -6.50
C GLN A 348 -20.90 -1.30 -6.64
N GLY A 349 -21.18 -2.33 -7.44
CA GLY A 349 -20.26 -3.44 -7.63
C GLY A 349 -20.54 -4.64 -6.73
N THR A 350 -19.99 -5.79 -7.10
CA THR A 350 -20.31 -7.08 -6.47
C THR A 350 -19.09 -7.96 -6.33
N ASN A 351 -19.19 -8.98 -5.47
CA ASN A 351 -18.15 -9.98 -5.25
C ASN A 351 -16.85 -9.42 -4.67
N ASN A 352 -16.86 -8.23 -4.08
CA ASN A 352 -15.72 -7.73 -3.32
C ASN A 352 -15.70 -8.38 -1.93
N ILE A 353 -14.49 -8.57 -1.39
CA ILE A 353 -14.28 -9.32 -0.16
C ILE A 353 -13.44 -8.48 0.81
N SER A 354 -13.95 -8.29 2.02
CA SER A 354 -13.18 -7.97 3.23
C SER A 354 -12.90 -9.27 3.97
N SER A 355 -11.66 -9.53 4.36
CA SER A 355 -11.36 -10.71 5.17
C SER A 355 -10.16 -10.61 6.09
N HIS A 356 -10.27 -11.17 7.30
CA HIS A 356 -9.21 -11.16 8.31
C HIS A 356 -8.69 -9.75 8.63
N ASN A 357 -9.53 -8.73 8.48
CA ASN A 357 -9.18 -7.35 8.79
C ASN A 357 -9.49 -7.02 10.26
N ASN A 358 -8.78 -6.04 10.80
CA ASN A 358 -9.02 -5.47 12.12
C ASN A 358 -9.63 -4.07 11.99
N PHE A 359 -10.78 -3.83 12.62
CA PHE A 359 -11.47 -2.55 12.63
C PHE A 359 -11.59 -1.99 14.06
N GLU A 360 -10.91 -0.89 14.33
CA GLU A 360 -10.86 -0.21 15.63
C GLU A 360 -11.11 1.29 15.46
N GLY A 361 -12.04 1.88 16.23
CA GLY A 361 -12.30 3.33 16.14
C GLY A 361 -12.85 3.78 14.78
N VAL A 362 -13.67 2.95 14.14
CA VAL A 362 -14.27 3.24 12.83
C VAL A 362 -15.66 3.83 13.00
N GLY A 363 -16.06 4.81 12.20
CA GLY A 363 -17.43 5.34 12.14
C GLY A 363 -17.82 6.22 13.33
N ASN A 364 -16.84 6.67 14.10
CA ASN A 364 -17.03 7.39 15.36
C ASN A 364 -16.72 8.89 15.25
N VAL A 365 -16.37 9.40 14.05
CA VAL A 365 -16.03 10.81 13.80
C VAL A 365 -14.95 11.32 14.79
N GLY A 366 -13.90 10.53 14.98
CA GLY A 366 -12.81 10.79 15.95
C GLY A 366 -13.14 10.55 17.43
N GLY A 367 -14.35 10.08 17.74
CA GLY A 367 -14.77 9.70 19.09
C GLY A 367 -14.51 8.23 19.42
N ASN A 368 -14.99 7.80 20.59
CA ASN A 368 -15.08 6.39 20.96
C ASN A 368 -16.35 5.73 20.38
N GLU A 369 -16.53 4.43 20.59
CA GLU A 369 -17.71 3.69 20.09
C GLU A 369 -19.05 4.22 20.62
N GLY A 370 -19.07 4.95 21.74
CA GLY A 370 -20.26 5.65 22.21
C GLY A 370 -20.73 6.76 21.25
N ASN A 371 -19.82 7.33 20.46
CA ASN A 371 -20.13 8.30 19.41
C ASN A 371 -20.29 7.63 18.02
N ALA A 372 -20.57 6.33 17.96
CA ALA A 372 -20.80 5.68 16.68
C ALA A 372 -21.96 6.35 15.91
N GLN A 373 -21.66 6.80 14.69
CA GLN A 373 -22.61 7.44 13.78
C GLN A 373 -22.76 6.66 12.47
N TYR A 374 -21.71 5.96 12.05
CA TYR A 374 -21.64 5.22 10.81
C TYR A 374 -21.37 3.74 11.08
N SER A 375 -21.82 2.87 10.17
CA SER A 375 -21.41 1.46 10.19
C SER A 375 -19.91 1.32 9.96
N VAL A 376 -19.31 0.18 10.30
CA VAL A 376 -17.91 -0.09 9.96
C VAL A 376 -17.78 -0.38 8.46
N ILE A 377 -18.71 -1.16 7.91
CA ILE A 377 -18.76 -1.55 6.50
C ILE A 377 -20.17 -1.27 5.93
N ASP A 378 -20.24 -0.75 4.70
CA ASP A 378 -21.49 -0.60 3.94
C ASP A 378 -21.43 -1.39 2.61
N PHE A 379 -22.23 -2.45 2.50
CA PHE A 379 -22.40 -3.27 1.30
C PHE A 379 -23.80 -3.10 0.70
N ASN A 380 -24.00 -2.04 -0.08
CA ASN A 380 -25.32 -1.70 -0.63
C ASN A 380 -25.83 -2.74 -1.66
N LYS A 381 -24.91 -3.40 -2.38
CA LYS A 381 -25.22 -4.45 -3.37
C LYS A 381 -24.97 -5.86 -2.82
N PRO A 382 -25.83 -6.84 -3.19
CA PRO A 382 -25.63 -8.22 -2.77
C PRO A 382 -24.40 -8.83 -3.43
N GLY A 383 -23.83 -9.85 -2.80
CA GLY A 383 -22.67 -10.60 -3.30
C GLY A 383 -21.32 -10.09 -2.81
N ASN A 384 -21.27 -8.98 -2.07
CA ASN A 384 -20.08 -8.59 -1.32
C ASN A 384 -20.05 -9.32 0.04
N SER A 385 -18.86 -9.57 0.57
CA SER A 385 -18.69 -10.41 1.76
C SER A 385 -17.66 -9.84 2.74
N SER A 386 -17.95 -10.01 4.03
CA SER A 386 -17.00 -9.85 5.14
C SER A 386 -16.76 -11.24 5.74
N VAL A 387 -15.51 -11.66 5.85
CA VAL A 387 -15.14 -13.03 6.22
C VAL A 387 -14.05 -13.00 7.29
N GLU A 388 -14.40 -13.41 8.50
CA GLU A 388 -13.47 -13.47 9.64
C GLU A 388 -12.80 -12.12 9.95
N ASP A 389 -13.55 -11.03 9.76
CA ASP A 389 -13.14 -9.71 10.21
C ASP A 389 -13.40 -9.53 11.71
N TYR A 390 -12.51 -8.80 12.37
CA TYR A 390 -12.68 -8.39 13.76
C TYR A 390 -13.20 -6.96 13.84
N PHE A 391 -14.21 -6.76 14.68
CA PHE A 391 -14.83 -5.46 14.93
C PHE A 391 -14.75 -5.16 16.43
N ALA A 392 -13.96 -4.15 16.83
CA ALA A 392 -13.90 -3.71 18.24
C ALA A 392 -15.30 -3.32 18.77
N ARG A 393 -16.11 -2.72 17.89
CA ARG A 393 -17.50 -2.34 18.14
C ARG A 393 -18.36 -3.46 18.71
N THR A 394 -18.15 -4.71 18.30
CA THR A 394 -18.98 -5.82 18.79
C THR A 394 -18.83 -6.02 20.30
N ALA A 395 -17.62 -5.83 20.83
CA ALA A 395 -17.39 -5.89 22.27
C ALA A 395 -17.93 -4.65 22.97
N ASP A 396 -17.59 -3.46 22.46
CA ASP A 396 -17.91 -2.19 23.09
C ASP A 396 -19.41 -1.87 23.10
N LEU A 397 -20.11 -2.06 21.98
CA LEU A 397 -21.56 -1.83 21.94
C LEU A 397 -22.37 -3.08 22.27
N GLY A 398 -21.79 -4.28 22.19
CA GLY A 398 -22.49 -5.52 22.53
C GLY A 398 -22.69 -5.76 24.02
N TYR A 399 -21.62 -5.68 24.82
CA TYR A 399 -21.66 -6.15 26.21
C TYR A 399 -20.79 -5.35 27.20
N ASN A 400 -20.08 -4.33 26.75
CA ASN A 400 -19.35 -3.44 27.66
C ASN A 400 -20.34 -2.61 28.50
N GLN A 401 -20.23 -2.77 29.82
CA GLN A 401 -21.15 -2.19 30.80
C GLN A 401 -21.17 -0.65 30.79
N SER A 402 -20.12 -0.01 30.28
CA SER A 402 -20.05 1.45 30.15
C SER A 402 -21.02 1.98 29.09
N PHE A 403 -21.35 1.17 28.07
CA PHE A 403 -22.17 1.59 26.93
C PHE A 403 -23.56 0.93 26.92
N ILE A 404 -23.71 -0.21 27.61
CA ILE A 404 -24.87 -1.12 27.46
C ILE A 404 -26.25 -0.48 27.71
N SER A 405 -26.31 0.60 28.49
CA SER A 405 -27.56 1.22 28.95
C SER A 405 -27.85 2.62 28.39
N SER A 406 -26.90 3.25 27.71
CA SER A 406 -26.95 4.71 27.44
C SER A 406 -26.60 5.10 26.01
N HIS A 407 -26.14 4.15 25.18
CA HIS A 407 -25.72 4.41 23.81
C HIS A 407 -26.41 3.43 22.87
N LYS A 408 -26.88 3.92 21.72
CA LYS A 408 -27.40 3.09 20.64
C LYS A 408 -26.34 2.11 20.12
N TYR A 409 -26.78 0.95 19.66
CA TYR A 409 -25.91 0.01 18.98
C TYR A 409 -26.00 0.18 17.46
N VAL A 410 -25.05 0.94 16.89
CA VAL A 410 -24.89 1.07 15.43
C VAL A 410 -24.25 -0.19 14.85
N SER A 411 -24.80 -0.71 13.75
CA SER A 411 -24.31 -1.94 13.11
C SER A 411 -22.83 -1.88 12.72
N GLU A 412 -22.15 -3.01 12.83
CA GLU A 412 -20.84 -3.22 12.21
C GLU A 412 -20.96 -3.19 10.68
N ILE A 413 -21.93 -3.92 10.15
CA ILE A 413 -22.12 -4.04 8.70
C ILE A 413 -23.54 -3.64 8.31
N LYS A 414 -23.63 -2.74 7.33
CA LYS A 414 -24.85 -2.25 6.69
C LYS A 414 -25.00 -2.83 5.29
N GLY A 415 -26.24 -2.91 4.82
CA GLY A 415 -26.55 -3.31 3.45
C GLY A 415 -27.02 -4.76 3.36
N LYS A 416 -26.76 -5.43 2.23
CA LYS A 416 -27.25 -6.79 1.93
C LYS A 416 -26.18 -7.84 2.20
N ILE A 417 -26.25 -8.48 3.36
CA ILE A 417 -25.14 -9.28 3.90
C ILE A 417 -25.54 -10.65 4.40
N ASN A 418 -24.55 -11.53 4.43
CA ASN A 418 -24.55 -12.78 5.18
C ASN A 418 -23.16 -12.91 5.82
N ALA A 419 -23.04 -12.54 7.08
CA ALA A 419 -21.76 -12.36 7.75
C ALA A 419 -21.77 -12.93 9.17
N THR A 420 -20.58 -13.15 9.72
CA THR A 420 -20.35 -13.47 11.13
C THR A 420 -19.70 -12.26 11.79
N LEU A 421 -20.19 -11.84 12.96
CA LEU A 421 -19.67 -10.70 13.71
C LEU A 421 -18.82 -11.15 14.90
N GLY A 422 -17.66 -10.50 15.10
CA GLY A 422 -16.94 -10.51 16.38
C GLY A 422 -16.32 -11.84 16.84
N GLY A 423 -16.18 -12.84 15.96
CA GLY A 423 -15.60 -14.14 16.34
C GLY A 423 -16.40 -14.89 17.41
N LEU A 424 -15.72 -15.60 18.31
CA LEU A 424 -16.33 -16.24 19.49
C LEU A 424 -16.31 -15.25 20.66
N ASN A 425 -17.47 -14.93 21.20
CA ASN A 425 -17.63 -14.08 22.38
C ASN A 425 -17.84 -14.96 23.62
N SER A 426 -17.34 -14.52 24.77
CA SER A 426 -17.47 -15.22 26.05
C SER A 426 -17.88 -14.23 27.14
N LEU A 427 -18.99 -14.52 27.83
CA LEU A 427 -19.56 -13.70 28.90
C LEU A 427 -19.75 -14.53 30.16
N GLU A 428 -19.60 -13.88 31.31
CA GLU A 428 -19.96 -14.47 32.60
C GLU A 428 -21.47 -14.31 32.84
N VAL A 429 -22.11 -15.39 33.31
CA VAL A 429 -23.51 -15.41 33.71
C VAL A 429 -23.58 -15.58 35.22
N GLN A 430 -23.89 -14.48 35.92
CA GLN A 430 -24.04 -14.46 37.37
C GLN A 430 -25.47 -14.77 37.81
N GLU A 431 -25.64 -15.22 39.06
CA GLU A 431 -26.96 -15.25 39.71
C GLU A 431 -27.65 -13.87 39.61
N ALA A 432 -28.93 -13.88 39.21
CA ALA A 432 -29.75 -12.68 39.16
C ALA A 432 -31.17 -12.99 39.69
N SER A 433 -31.66 -12.15 40.61
CA SER A 433 -33.04 -12.25 41.14
C SER A 433 -34.09 -11.62 40.22
N SER A 434 -33.66 -10.95 39.15
CA SER A 434 -34.49 -10.32 38.12
C SER A 434 -33.72 -10.31 36.80
N SER A 435 -34.43 -10.16 35.67
CA SER A 435 -33.78 -10.09 34.36
C SER A 435 -32.77 -8.94 34.27
N THR A 436 -31.59 -9.22 33.75
CA THR A 436 -30.50 -8.25 33.53
C THR A 436 -29.99 -8.34 32.10
N TYR A 437 -29.40 -7.27 31.57
CA TYR A 437 -28.87 -7.28 30.20
C TYR A 437 -27.62 -8.14 30.12
N LEU A 438 -27.66 -9.16 29.25
CA LEU A 438 -26.50 -10.00 28.98
C LEU A 438 -25.67 -9.43 27.84
N PHE A 439 -26.30 -9.20 26.70
CA PHE A 439 -25.69 -8.56 25.53
C PHE A 439 -26.76 -7.86 24.69
N ARG A 440 -26.30 -7.13 23.68
CA ARG A 440 -27.14 -6.38 22.74
C ARG A 440 -26.83 -6.76 21.31
N LEU A 441 -27.73 -6.43 20.40
CA LEU A 441 -27.54 -6.48 18.96
C LEU A 441 -27.99 -5.16 18.33
N PRO A 442 -27.44 -4.78 17.17
CA PRO A 442 -27.93 -3.61 16.45
C PRO A 442 -29.43 -3.74 16.11
N GLY A 443 -30.17 -2.64 16.28
CA GLY A 443 -31.59 -2.55 15.96
C GLY A 443 -31.89 -1.58 14.80
N ASP A 444 -30.86 -1.16 14.08
CA ASP A 444 -30.89 -0.06 13.11
C ASP A 444 -31.46 -0.43 11.73
N TYR A 445 -31.54 -1.72 11.39
CA TYR A 445 -32.11 -2.19 10.12
C TYR A 445 -32.90 -3.48 10.28
N SER A 446 -33.90 -3.69 9.41
CA SER A 446 -34.62 -4.97 9.33
C SER A 446 -33.68 -6.08 8.88
N ARG A 447 -33.48 -7.10 9.72
CA ARG A 447 -32.58 -8.22 9.46
C ARG A 447 -32.81 -9.36 10.45
N THR A 448 -32.18 -10.51 10.15
CA THR A 448 -32.20 -11.69 11.01
C THR A 448 -30.82 -11.91 11.63
N TYR A 449 -30.79 -12.14 12.94
CA TYR A 449 -29.63 -12.63 13.66
C TYR A 449 -29.83 -14.08 14.09
N GLU A 450 -28.79 -14.89 13.93
CA GLU A 450 -28.72 -16.27 14.39
C GLU A 450 -27.51 -16.37 15.34
N ILE A 451 -27.75 -16.71 16.59
CA ILE A 451 -26.73 -16.82 17.62
C ILE A 451 -26.62 -18.27 18.08
N GLU A 452 -25.53 -18.93 17.69
CA GLU A 452 -25.15 -20.23 18.23
C GLU A 452 -24.45 -20.00 19.57
N TYR A 453 -24.91 -20.67 20.63
CA TYR A 453 -24.36 -20.49 21.98
C TYR A 453 -24.18 -21.80 22.74
N TYR A 454 -23.30 -21.75 23.74
CA TYR A 454 -23.07 -22.78 24.75
C TYR A 454 -22.94 -22.12 26.13
N TYR A 455 -23.73 -22.60 27.08
CA TYR A 455 -23.68 -22.21 28.49
C TYR A 455 -23.28 -23.39 29.37
N LYS A 456 -22.46 -23.10 30.38
CA LYS A 456 -22.09 -24.06 31.43
C LYS A 456 -22.05 -23.37 32.79
N SER A 457 -22.81 -23.89 33.75
CA SER A 457 -22.70 -23.47 35.14
C SER A 457 -21.34 -23.86 35.73
N SER A 458 -20.84 -23.01 36.63
CA SER A 458 -19.59 -23.22 37.37
C SER A 458 -19.77 -24.08 38.62
N ILE A 459 -20.97 -24.07 39.20
CA ILE A 459 -21.26 -24.69 40.50
C ILE A 459 -22.32 -25.78 40.45
N ALA A 460 -23.18 -25.78 39.43
CA ALA A 460 -24.26 -26.74 39.25
C ALA A 460 -23.96 -27.65 38.06
N ASN A 461 -24.51 -28.87 38.11
CA ASN A 461 -24.55 -29.74 36.94
C ASN A 461 -25.65 -29.26 35.99
N ALA A 462 -25.38 -28.17 35.28
CA ALA A 462 -26.30 -27.53 34.35
C ALA A 462 -25.54 -27.00 33.13
N GLN A 463 -25.89 -27.50 31.96
CA GLN A 463 -25.31 -27.11 30.68
C GLN A 463 -26.40 -26.98 29.63
N ARG A 464 -26.23 -26.03 28.72
CA ARG A 464 -27.20 -25.72 27.68
C ARG A 464 -26.50 -25.35 26.38
N SER A 465 -26.97 -25.88 25.26
CA SER A 465 -26.46 -25.56 23.92
C SER A 465 -27.63 -25.33 22.98
N GLY A 466 -27.60 -24.26 22.21
CA GLY A 466 -28.75 -23.89 21.38
C GLY A 466 -28.48 -22.77 20.39
N THR A 467 -29.57 -22.36 19.73
CA THR A 467 -29.57 -21.27 18.77
C THR A 467 -30.67 -20.28 19.13
N MET A 468 -30.30 -19.00 19.24
CA MET A 468 -31.26 -17.89 19.34
C MET A 468 -31.46 -17.28 17.94
N GLU A 469 -32.71 -17.10 17.55
CA GLU A 469 -33.08 -16.42 16.32
C GLU A 469 -33.83 -15.11 16.64
N PHE A 470 -33.36 -14.02 16.05
CA PHE A 470 -33.96 -12.70 16.16
C PHE A 470 -34.35 -12.24 14.76
N MET A 471 -35.64 -12.06 14.50
CA MET A 471 -36.11 -11.45 13.25
C MET A 471 -36.67 -10.07 13.56
N LEU A 472 -35.93 -9.04 13.17
CA LEU A 472 -36.33 -7.65 13.35
C LEU A 472 -36.91 -7.10 12.05
N ASP A 473 -38.12 -6.53 12.14
CA ASP A 473 -38.66 -5.63 11.14
C ASP A 473 -38.80 -4.22 11.71
N VAL A 474 -37.86 -3.35 11.36
CA VAL A 474 -37.83 -1.94 11.78
C VAL A 474 -39.02 -1.16 11.22
N GLY A 475 -39.56 -1.55 10.06
CA GLY A 475 -40.69 -0.86 9.43
C GLY A 475 -41.99 -0.98 10.21
N THR A 476 -42.21 -2.12 10.86
CA THR A 476 -43.36 -2.37 11.73
C THR A 476 -43.03 -2.30 13.23
N ASN A 477 -41.75 -2.11 13.57
CA ASN A 477 -41.21 -2.22 14.91
C ASN A 477 -41.61 -3.54 15.60
N THR A 478 -41.45 -4.65 14.88
CA THR A 478 -41.74 -5.98 15.41
C THR A 478 -40.45 -6.78 15.52
N LEU A 479 -40.30 -7.46 16.66
CA LEU A 479 -39.20 -8.39 16.93
C LEU A 479 -39.78 -9.77 17.24
N SER A 480 -39.45 -10.75 16.42
CA SER A 480 -39.66 -12.17 16.75
C SER A 480 -38.39 -12.71 17.38
N PHE A 481 -38.54 -13.39 18.53
CA PHE A 481 -37.44 -14.02 19.25
C PHE A 481 -37.78 -15.48 19.53
N VAL A 482 -36.88 -16.37 19.15
CA VAL A 482 -36.96 -17.81 19.39
C VAL A 482 -35.64 -18.29 19.98
N ASP A 483 -35.72 -19.13 20.99
CA ASP A 483 -34.55 -19.73 21.65
C ASP A 483 -34.76 -21.24 21.74
N ASP A 484 -34.17 -21.95 20.77
CA ASP A 484 -34.22 -23.41 20.67
C ASP A 484 -32.94 -24.00 21.25
N HIS A 485 -33.08 -24.96 22.16
CA HIS A 485 -31.95 -25.46 22.92
C HIS A 485 -32.11 -26.90 23.38
N THR A 486 -30.95 -27.47 23.69
CA THR A 486 -30.81 -28.76 24.36
C THR A 486 -30.21 -28.53 25.75
N TYR A 487 -30.73 -29.27 26.73
CA TYR A 487 -30.26 -29.22 28.11
C TYR A 487 -29.60 -30.54 28.51
N GLN A 488 -28.52 -30.44 29.28
CA GLN A 488 -27.88 -31.59 29.93
C GLN A 488 -27.51 -31.19 31.36
N GLY A 489 -27.99 -31.95 32.34
CA GLY A 489 -27.77 -31.65 33.74
C GLY A 489 -28.82 -32.23 34.68
N ASP A 490 -28.85 -31.74 35.91
CA ASP A 490 -29.92 -32.01 36.88
C ASP A 490 -31.21 -31.28 36.44
N SER A 491 -32.34 -31.99 36.39
CA SER A 491 -33.65 -31.46 35.99
C SER A 491 -34.11 -30.28 36.85
N ASN A 492 -33.60 -30.13 38.08
CA ASN A 492 -33.93 -28.99 38.95
C ASN A 492 -33.46 -27.64 38.38
N TYR A 493 -32.43 -27.63 37.54
CA TYR A 493 -31.84 -26.42 36.97
C TYR A 493 -32.18 -26.19 35.49
N GLU A 494 -32.99 -27.05 34.88
CA GLU A 494 -33.33 -26.99 33.44
C GLU A 494 -33.93 -25.62 33.04
N ASN A 495 -34.79 -25.07 33.88
CA ASN A 495 -35.42 -23.76 33.66
C ASN A 495 -34.74 -22.62 34.43
N ALA A 496 -33.56 -22.86 35.01
CA ALA A 496 -32.92 -21.88 35.89
C ALA A 496 -32.32 -20.69 35.12
N LEU A 497 -31.92 -20.90 33.86
CA LEU A 497 -31.44 -19.87 32.94
C LEU A 497 -32.48 -19.62 31.84
N THR A 498 -33.00 -18.40 31.78
CA THR A 498 -33.98 -17.98 30.76
C THR A 498 -33.55 -16.70 30.06
N PHE A 499 -33.96 -16.55 28.79
CA PHE A 499 -33.64 -15.40 27.96
C PHE A 499 -34.91 -14.72 27.47
N THR A 500 -34.84 -13.40 27.33
CA THR A 500 -35.88 -12.58 26.71
C THR A 500 -35.22 -11.53 25.82
N ALA A 501 -35.93 -11.11 24.77
CA ALA A 501 -35.44 -10.09 23.86
C ALA A 501 -36.48 -8.98 23.69
N ALA A 502 -36.01 -7.74 23.58
CA ALA A 502 -36.85 -6.58 23.32
C ALA A 502 -36.09 -5.57 22.48
N THR A 503 -36.82 -4.75 21.72
CA THR A 503 -36.27 -3.56 21.08
C THR A 503 -36.37 -2.38 22.05
N ILE A 504 -35.30 -1.60 22.18
CA ILE A 504 -35.27 -0.38 22.99
C ILE A 504 -34.80 0.82 22.16
N ASN A 505 -35.19 1.99 22.63
CA ASN A 505 -34.64 3.26 22.20
C ASN A 505 -33.54 3.64 23.20
N ALA A 506 -32.30 3.27 22.91
CA ALA A 506 -31.19 3.43 23.84
C ALA A 506 -30.65 4.86 23.86
N ASP A 507 -30.74 5.62 22.75
CA ASP A 507 -30.26 7.00 22.69
C ASP A 507 -31.33 8.06 23.03
N GLY A 508 -32.59 7.64 23.14
CA GLY A 508 -33.72 8.52 23.47
C GLY A 508 -34.25 9.34 22.29
N ASN A 509 -33.78 9.10 21.06
CA ASN A 509 -34.26 9.76 19.85
C ASN A 509 -35.55 9.10 19.32
N LEU A 510 -35.96 9.35 18.07
CA LEU A 510 -37.14 8.74 17.48
C LEU A 510 -36.82 7.36 16.90
N GLY A 511 -37.62 6.36 17.27
CA GLY A 511 -37.49 4.99 16.76
C GLY A 511 -36.86 4.06 17.79
N VAL A 512 -36.60 2.84 17.37
CA VAL A 512 -36.01 1.78 18.19
C VAL A 512 -34.71 1.40 17.53
N ASP A 513 -33.62 1.40 18.29
CA ASP A 513 -32.26 1.45 17.75
C ASP A 513 -31.40 0.25 18.16
N THR A 514 -31.85 -0.52 19.14
CA THR A 514 -31.06 -1.57 19.77
C THR A 514 -31.96 -2.74 20.17
N ILE A 515 -31.51 -3.96 19.92
CA ILE A 515 -32.10 -5.17 20.51
C ILE A 515 -31.33 -5.46 21.80
N VAL A 516 -32.03 -5.60 22.92
CA VAL A 516 -31.45 -6.07 24.19
C VAL A 516 -31.83 -7.53 24.42
N VAL A 517 -30.84 -8.34 24.80
CA VAL A 517 -31.04 -9.70 25.24
C VAL A 517 -30.83 -9.73 26.75
N SER A 518 -31.92 -9.98 27.47
CA SER A 518 -31.92 -10.05 28.93
C SER A 518 -31.90 -11.51 29.38
N MET A 519 -31.11 -11.80 30.40
CA MET A 519 -31.03 -13.11 31.03
C MET A 519 -31.54 -13.07 32.47
N LEU A 520 -32.09 -14.20 32.94
CA LEU A 520 -32.35 -14.48 34.34
C LEU A 520 -31.70 -15.82 34.68
N ASN A 521 -30.71 -15.81 35.58
CA ASN A 521 -30.09 -17.01 36.13
C ASN A 521 -30.44 -17.16 37.62
N SER A 522 -31.25 -18.17 37.93
CA SER A 522 -31.73 -18.44 39.30
C SER A 522 -30.89 -19.45 40.08
N ILE A 523 -29.74 -19.89 39.54
CA ILE A 523 -28.81 -20.79 40.23
C ILE A 523 -28.01 -19.99 41.27
N THR A 524 -28.22 -20.29 42.55
CA THR A 524 -27.63 -19.54 43.67
C THR A 524 -26.09 -19.62 43.69
N ASN A 525 -25.42 -18.46 43.69
CA ASN A 525 -23.98 -18.24 43.62
C ASN A 525 -23.30 -18.66 42.30
N ASP A 526 -24.03 -18.84 41.21
CA ASP A 526 -23.43 -19.26 39.94
C ASP A 526 -22.63 -18.13 39.28
N GLN A 527 -21.51 -18.52 38.66
CA GLN A 527 -20.67 -17.73 37.77
C GLN A 527 -20.40 -18.55 36.50
N GLY A 528 -21.46 -18.84 35.75
CA GLY A 528 -21.38 -19.68 34.56
C GLY A 528 -20.71 -18.98 33.38
N GLU A 529 -20.30 -19.76 32.39
CA GLU A 529 -19.69 -19.26 31.17
C GLU A 529 -20.69 -19.37 30.01
N PHE A 530 -20.92 -18.27 29.28
CA PHE A 530 -21.78 -18.20 28.10
C PHE A 530 -20.95 -17.80 26.88
N ASN A 531 -20.72 -18.78 26.01
CA ASN A 531 -19.97 -18.62 24.78
C ASN A 531 -20.93 -18.53 23.59
N TYR A 532 -20.75 -17.55 22.70
CA TYR A 532 -21.66 -17.38 21.56
C TYR A 532 -21.00 -16.76 20.33
N LYS A 533 -21.63 -17.01 19.18
CA LYS A 533 -21.22 -16.49 17.87
C LYS A 533 -22.40 -15.87 17.16
N ILE A 534 -22.22 -14.67 16.62
CA ILE A 534 -23.29 -13.92 15.96
C ILE A 534 -23.19 -14.09 14.45
N LYS A 535 -24.26 -14.57 13.81
CA LYS A 535 -24.45 -14.51 12.36
C LYS A 535 -25.57 -13.52 12.04
N VAL A 536 -25.39 -12.75 10.97
CA VAL A 536 -26.35 -11.74 10.51
C VAL A 536 -26.70 -11.96 9.04
N ARG A 537 -27.99 -11.84 8.71
CA ARG A 537 -28.53 -11.98 7.34
C ARG A 537 -29.57 -10.88 7.07
N SER A 538 -29.50 -10.24 5.90
CA SER A 538 -30.40 -9.13 5.50
C SER A 538 -30.77 -9.17 4.03
#